data_AF-A0A2V2PRP8-F1
#
_entry.id   AF-A0A2V2PRP8-F1
#
_cell.length_a   1.000
_cell.length_b   1.000
_cell.length_c   1.000
_cell.angle_alpha   90.00
_cell.angle_beta   90.00
_cell.angle_gamma   90.00
#
_symmetry.space_group_name_H-M   'P 1'
#
loop_
_entity.id
_entity.type
_entity.pdbx_description
1 polymer ?
#
loop_
_entity_poly.entity_id
_entity_poly.type
_entity_poly.pdbx_seq_one_letter_code
_entity_poly.pdbx_strand_id
1 'polypeptide(L)'
;MLDRLPRMKSTRSVRELLVGTGVLPVRQENLARLETWTSAFIGALPAGQARVVGPYARWHIVRDARRRAARRPYSSRAADADMSGIRMAAAFTAWLDHEDLDLTELTQADLDRYLTEHPTRHRGTRAFIRWAITHRLTDKNLTAAAPRWPFPIDFLDTDEVDAQLSRCLNDTGLPREIRIAGALSHLYALPLTRIVTLTADRYTQEADGQGYLTLEHNPVLLPPKLDRACGRE
;
A
#
# COMPACT_ATOMS: atom_id res chain seq x y z
N MET A 1 2.52 -13.22 -27.93
CA MET A 1 3.90 -12.74 -28.15
C MET A 1 4.29 -11.64 -27.16
N LEU A 2 3.44 -10.62 -26.91
CA LEU A 2 3.65 -9.61 -25.85
C LEU A 2 3.60 -10.16 -24.42
N ASP A 3 2.82 -11.22 -24.16
CA ASP A 3 2.69 -11.81 -22.80
C ASP A 3 3.95 -12.48 -22.25
N ARG A 4 4.97 -12.68 -23.09
CA ARG A 4 6.25 -13.28 -22.71
C ARG A 4 7.36 -12.24 -22.45
N LEU A 5 7.07 -10.96 -22.67
CA LEU A 5 8.04 -9.88 -22.45
C LEU A 5 7.98 -9.34 -21.00
N PRO A 6 9.09 -8.85 -20.44
CA PRO A 6 9.10 -8.16 -19.16
C PRO A 6 8.11 -6.98 -19.18
N ARG A 7 7.19 -6.94 -18.21
CA ARG A 7 6.16 -5.89 -18.11
C ARG A 7 6.79 -4.56 -17.68
N MET A 8 7.23 -3.77 -18.65
CA MET A 8 7.74 -2.40 -18.49
C MET A 8 6.65 -1.37 -18.88
N LYS A 9 6.81 -0.10 -18.45
CA LYS A 9 5.88 0.99 -18.86
C LYS A 9 5.66 1.01 -20.38
N SER A 10 6.73 0.83 -21.16
CA SER A 10 6.69 0.74 -22.62
C SER A 10 5.79 -0.38 -23.16
N THR A 11 5.93 -1.61 -22.64
CA THR A 11 5.09 -2.74 -23.06
C THR A 11 3.61 -2.55 -22.72
N ARG A 12 3.31 -1.82 -21.65
CA ARG A 12 1.93 -1.47 -21.26
C ARG A 12 1.34 -0.44 -22.23
N SER A 13 2.07 0.63 -22.54
CA SER A 13 1.61 1.68 -23.47
C SER A 13 1.39 1.13 -24.89
N VAL A 14 2.29 0.28 -25.37
CA VAL A 14 2.14 -0.39 -26.69
C VAL A 14 0.89 -1.26 -26.71
N ARG A 15 0.62 -2.01 -25.64
CA ARG A 15 -0.59 -2.84 -25.57
C ARG A 15 -1.86 -2.01 -25.45
N GLU A 16 -1.87 -0.95 -24.66
CA GLU A 16 -3.02 -0.02 -24.55
C GLU A 16 -3.37 0.58 -25.91
N LEU A 17 -2.37 0.94 -26.73
CA LEU A 17 -2.56 1.42 -28.10
C LEU A 17 -3.09 0.31 -29.04
N LEU A 18 -2.56 -0.91 -28.94
CA LEU A 18 -3.06 -2.06 -29.70
C LEU A 18 -4.49 -2.49 -29.32
N VAL A 19 -4.88 -2.30 -28.05
CA VAL A 19 -6.28 -2.48 -27.61
C VAL A 19 -7.16 -1.35 -28.14
N GLY A 20 -6.70 -0.09 -28.06
CA GLY A 20 -7.42 1.08 -28.58
C GLY A 20 -7.66 1.03 -30.09
N THR A 21 -6.76 0.39 -30.84
CA THR A 21 -6.87 0.15 -32.29
C THR A 21 -7.64 -1.12 -32.66
N GLY A 22 -8.10 -1.92 -31.68
CA GLY A 22 -8.87 -3.15 -31.89
C GLY A 22 -8.04 -4.37 -32.31
N VAL A 23 -6.71 -4.25 -32.39
CA VAL A 23 -5.80 -5.35 -32.74
C VAL A 23 -5.71 -6.39 -31.61
N LEU A 24 -5.90 -5.97 -30.36
CA LEU A 24 -5.97 -6.85 -29.19
C LEU A 24 -7.29 -6.68 -28.43
N PRO A 25 -7.88 -7.77 -27.90
CA PRO A 25 -9.08 -7.67 -27.09
C PRO A 25 -8.78 -6.94 -25.77
N VAL A 26 -9.77 -6.20 -25.28
CA VAL A 26 -9.73 -5.54 -23.96
C VAL A 26 -9.50 -6.60 -22.88
N ARG A 27 -8.38 -6.46 -22.15
CA ARG A 27 -8.01 -7.36 -21.05
C ARG A 27 -7.88 -6.58 -19.75
N GLN A 28 -8.33 -7.18 -18.66
CA GLN A 28 -8.10 -6.66 -17.31
C GLN A 28 -6.63 -6.87 -16.92
N GLU A 29 -5.75 -5.94 -17.30
CA GLU A 29 -4.29 -6.10 -17.17
C GLU A 29 -3.82 -6.35 -15.73
N ASN A 30 -4.39 -5.65 -14.77
CA ASN A 30 -4.03 -5.83 -13.36
C ASN A 30 -4.48 -7.19 -12.81
N LEU A 31 -5.60 -7.73 -13.31
CA LEU A 31 -6.06 -9.06 -12.94
C LEU A 31 -5.13 -10.13 -13.54
N ALA A 32 -4.77 -9.98 -14.81
CA ALA A 32 -3.81 -10.84 -15.47
C ALA A 32 -2.43 -10.83 -14.78
N ARG A 33 -1.99 -9.66 -14.32
CA ARG A 33 -0.77 -9.49 -13.52
C ARG A 33 -0.87 -10.29 -12.21
N LEU A 34 -1.99 -10.17 -11.48
CA LEU A 34 -2.23 -10.95 -10.25
C LEU A 34 -2.18 -12.45 -10.52
N GLU A 35 -2.87 -12.94 -11.55
CA GLU A 35 -2.93 -14.37 -11.87
C GLU A 35 -1.54 -14.92 -12.22
N THR A 36 -0.82 -14.24 -13.12
CA THR A 36 0.52 -14.65 -13.56
C THR A 36 1.50 -14.66 -12.39
N TRP A 37 1.50 -13.58 -11.59
CA TRP A 37 2.33 -13.49 -10.41
C TRP A 37 2.00 -14.57 -9.39
N THR A 38 0.71 -14.84 -9.15
CA THR A 38 0.26 -15.87 -8.19
C THR A 38 0.78 -17.24 -8.59
N SER A 39 0.65 -17.62 -9.87
CA SER A 39 1.17 -18.90 -10.37
C SER A 39 2.68 -19.02 -10.18
N ALA A 40 3.44 -17.98 -10.53
CA ALA A 40 4.90 -17.98 -10.36
C ALA A 40 5.31 -18.01 -8.88
N PHE A 41 4.65 -17.21 -8.03
CA PHE A 41 4.96 -17.12 -6.61
C PHE A 41 4.69 -18.44 -5.89
N ILE A 42 3.52 -19.04 -6.09
CA ILE A 42 3.19 -20.35 -5.50
C ILE A 42 4.11 -21.46 -6.01
N GLY A 43 4.49 -21.42 -7.30
CA GLY A 43 5.42 -22.38 -7.88
C GLY A 43 6.85 -22.30 -7.34
N ALA A 44 7.23 -21.18 -6.72
CA ALA A 44 8.54 -20.97 -6.11
C ALA A 44 8.57 -21.29 -4.60
N LEU A 45 7.43 -21.56 -3.97
CA LEU A 45 7.37 -21.89 -2.54
C LEU A 45 7.79 -23.35 -2.29
N PRO A 46 8.33 -23.67 -1.10
CA PRO A 46 8.49 -25.05 -0.65
C PRO A 46 7.17 -25.83 -0.76
N ALA A 47 7.26 -27.13 -1.07
CA ALA A 47 6.09 -27.95 -1.38
C ALA A 47 5.04 -27.98 -0.25
N GLY A 48 5.48 -27.97 1.01
CA GLY A 48 4.59 -27.89 2.18
C GLY A 48 3.78 -26.59 2.19
N GLN A 49 4.47 -25.45 2.14
CA GLN A 49 3.83 -24.14 2.09
C GLN A 49 2.92 -23.96 0.86
N ALA A 50 3.37 -24.42 -0.32
CA ALA A 50 2.59 -24.32 -1.55
C ALA A 50 1.25 -25.10 -1.48
N ARG A 51 1.22 -26.24 -0.76
CA ARG A 51 -0.01 -27.03 -0.55
C ARG A 51 -1.05 -26.28 0.29
N VAL A 52 -0.61 -25.44 1.22
CA VAL A 52 -1.50 -24.66 2.10
C VAL A 52 -1.87 -23.32 1.46
N VAL A 53 -0.88 -22.55 1.00
CA VAL A 53 -1.08 -21.19 0.48
C VAL A 53 -1.70 -21.20 -0.93
N GLY A 54 -1.42 -22.22 -1.74
CA GLY A 54 -1.90 -22.31 -3.13
C GLY A 54 -3.43 -22.34 -3.26
N PRO A 55 -4.16 -23.18 -2.50
CA PRO A 55 -5.62 -23.16 -2.43
C PRO A 55 -6.18 -21.81 -1.98
N TYR A 56 -5.61 -21.19 -0.94
CA TYR A 56 -6.00 -19.86 -0.48
C TYR A 56 -5.87 -18.81 -1.60
N ALA A 57 -4.68 -18.73 -2.21
CA ALA A 57 -4.40 -17.77 -3.27
C ALA A 57 -5.35 -17.95 -4.46
N ARG A 58 -5.57 -19.19 -4.92
CA ARG A 58 -6.40 -19.47 -6.11
C ARG A 58 -7.89 -19.32 -5.84
N TRP A 59 -8.40 -19.93 -4.77
CA TRP A 59 -9.84 -20.08 -4.57
C TRP A 59 -10.46 -18.98 -3.73
N HIS A 60 -9.67 -18.29 -2.90
CA HIS A 60 -10.14 -17.14 -2.15
C HIS A 60 -9.80 -15.84 -2.88
N ILE A 61 -8.51 -15.54 -3.04
CA ILE A 61 -8.05 -14.23 -3.53
C ILE A 61 -8.31 -14.06 -5.02
N VAL A 62 -7.77 -14.93 -5.88
CA VAL A 62 -7.91 -14.80 -7.34
C VAL A 62 -9.39 -14.94 -7.77
N ARG A 63 -10.14 -15.86 -7.16
CA ARG A 63 -11.58 -16.00 -7.43
C ARG A 63 -12.37 -14.72 -7.09
N ASP A 64 -12.10 -14.11 -5.94
CA ASP A 64 -12.72 -12.84 -5.56
C ASP A 64 -12.28 -11.68 -6.48
N ALA A 65 -11.00 -11.63 -6.85
CA ALA A 65 -10.48 -10.64 -7.80
C ALA A 65 -11.18 -10.74 -9.16
N ARG A 66 -11.36 -11.95 -9.70
CA ARG A 66 -12.14 -12.20 -10.94
C ARG A 66 -13.57 -11.69 -10.82
N ARG A 67 -14.24 -11.99 -9.70
CA ARG A 67 -15.61 -11.52 -9.44
C ARG A 67 -15.70 -9.99 -9.38
N ARG A 68 -14.71 -9.33 -8.74
CA ARG A 68 -14.63 -7.86 -8.70
C ARG A 68 -14.37 -7.26 -10.08
N ALA A 69 -13.46 -7.85 -10.85
CA ALA A 69 -13.10 -7.41 -12.19
C ALA A 69 -14.24 -7.57 -13.21
N ALA A 70 -15.18 -8.49 -12.98
CA ALA A 70 -16.37 -8.64 -13.83
C ALA A 70 -17.33 -7.43 -13.75
N ARG A 71 -17.26 -6.63 -12.67
CA ARG A 71 -18.17 -5.49 -12.44
C ARG A 71 -17.56 -4.15 -12.78
N ARG A 72 -16.23 -4.02 -12.73
CA ARG A 72 -15.51 -2.75 -12.96
C ARG A 72 -14.04 -3.00 -13.32
N PRO A 73 -13.36 -2.01 -13.92
CA PRO A 73 -11.91 -2.08 -14.12
C PRO A 73 -11.18 -2.43 -12.82
N TYR A 74 -10.31 -3.44 -12.90
CA TYR A 74 -9.55 -3.92 -11.75
C TYR A 74 -8.28 -3.08 -11.59
N SER A 75 -8.14 -2.39 -10.45
CA SER A 75 -7.08 -1.40 -10.26
C SER A 75 -5.74 -2.03 -9.88
N SER A 76 -4.63 -1.31 -10.14
CA SER A 76 -3.29 -1.76 -9.71
C SER A 76 -3.22 -1.91 -8.19
N ARG A 77 -3.77 -0.93 -7.45
CA ARG A 77 -3.82 -0.97 -5.99
C ARG A 77 -4.54 -2.20 -5.45
N ALA A 78 -5.62 -2.63 -6.10
CA ALA A 78 -6.32 -3.86 -5.73
C ALA A 78 -5.44 -5.10 -5.98
N ALA A 79 -4.76 -5.16 -7.12
CA ALA A 79 -3.81 -6.24 -7.41
C ALA A 79 -2.67 -6.29 -6.37
N ASP A 80 -2.07 -5.14 -6.05
CA ASP A 80 -0.96 -5.04 -5.11
C ASP A 80 -1.40 -5.47 -3.69
N ALA A 81 -2.62 -5.10 -3.27
CA ALA A 81 -3.20 -5.54 -2.00
C ALA A 81 -3.44 -7.07 -1.96
N ASP A 82 -3.98 -7.64 -3.04
CA ASP A 82 -4.22 -9.08 -3.15
C ASP A 82 -2.91 -9.88 -3.16
N MET A 83 -1.88 -9.41 -3.88
CA MET A 83 -0.52 -9.99 -3.83
C MET A 83 0.09 -9.89 -2.42
N SER A 84 -0.10 -8.76 -1.73
CA SER A 84 0.37 -8.59 -0.36
C SER A 84 -0.30 -9.57 0.60
N GLY A 85 -1.60 -9.84 0.43
CA GLY A 85 -2.31 -10.84 1.22
C GLY A 85 -1.72 -12.26 1.04
N ILE A 86 -1.41 -12.64 -0.20
CA ILE A 86 -0.76 -13.93 -0.52
C ILE A 86 0.63 -14.00 0.12
N ARG A 87 1.43 -12.93 0.03
CA ARG A 87 2.76 -12.87 0.68
C ARG A 87 2.68 -13.00 2.19
N MET A 88 1.70 -12.35 2.84
CA MET A 88 1.51 -12.43 4.28
C MET A 88 1.12 -13.84 4.72
N ALA A 89 0.28 -14.54 3.96
CA ALA A 89 -0.04 -15.94 4.21
C ALA A 89 1.21 -16.84 4.08
N ALA A 90 2.01 -16.67 3.03
CA ALA A 90 3.25 -17.41 2.84
C ALA A 90 4.29 -17.12 3.94
N ALA A 91 4.42 -15.88 4.37
CA ALA A 91 5.30 -15.50 5.46
C ALA A 91 4.86 -16.13 6.80
N PHE A 92 3.55 -16.22 7.04
CA PHE A 92 3.02 -16.90 8.22
C PHE A 92 3.29 -18.41 8.18
N THR A 93 3.06 -19.08 7.03
CA THR A 93 3.38 -20.50 6.91
C THR A 93 4.87 -20.79 7.04
N ALA A 94 5.73 -19.90 6.54
CA ALA A 94 7.17 -20.02 6.72
C ALA A 94 7.60 -19.82 8.18
N TRP A 95 6.90 -18.98 8.93
CA TRP A 95 7.13 -18.82 10.37
C TRP A 95 6.69 -20.07 11.14
N LEU A 96 5.55 -20.68 10.80
CA LEU A 96 5.14 -21.97 11.39
C LEU A 96 6.20 -23.05 11.18
N ASP A 97 6.71 -23.18 9.94
CA ASP A 97 7.79 -24.11 9.62
C ASP A 97 9.07 -23.83 10.43
N HIS A 98 9.38 -22.56 10.74
CA HIS A 98 10.56 -22.18 11.51
C HIS A 98 10.44 -22.49 13.00
N GLU A 99 9.21 -22.39 13.53
CA GLU A 99 8.88 -22.64 14.93
C GLU A 99 8.52 -24.11 15.19
N ASP A 100 8.64 -24.98 14.17
CA ASP A 100 8.23 -26.39 14.19
C ASP A 100 6.75 -26.58 14.62
N LEU A 101 5.88 -25.66 14.19
CA LEU A 101 4.44 -25.68 14.49
C LEU A 101 3.62 -26.19 13.29
N ASP A 102 2.66 -27.09 13.53
CA ASP A 102 1.65 -27.45 12.54
C ASP A 102 0.48 -26.46 12.58
N LEU A 103 -0.01 -26.07 11.40
CA LEU A 103 -1.22 -25.27 11.27
C LEU A 103 -2.44 -25.93 11.93
N THR A 104 -2.51 -27.27 11.97
CA THR A 104 -3.63 -27.96 12.62
C THR A 104 -3.59 -27.90 14.15
N GLU A 105 -2.40 -27.75 14.72
CA GLU A 105 -2.15 -27.71 16.16
C GLU A 105 -1.94 -26.28 16.68
N LEU A 106 -2.06 -25.29 15.80
CA LEU A 106 -1.89 -23.88 16.10
C LEU A 106 -2.78 -23.44 17.27
N THR A 107 -2.17 -22.91 18.32
CA THR A 107 -2.91 -22.37 19.47
C THR A 107 -3.21 -20.88 19.31
N GLN A 108 -4.14 -20.36 20.12
CA GLN A 108 -4.42 -18.93 20.15
C GLN A 108 -3.19 -18.13 20.60
N ALA A 109 -2.40 -18.66 21.53
CA ALA A 109 -1.19 -18.00 22.03
C ALA A 109 -0.13 -17.85 20.92
N ASP A 110 0.05 -18.87 20.08
CA ASP A 110 0.98 -18.81 18.94
C ASP A 110 0.52 -17.79 17.90
N LEU A 111 -0.78 -17.78 17.60
CA LEU A 111 -1.35 -16.81 16.67
C LEU A 111 -1.18 -15.38 17.20
N ASP A 112 -1.47 -15.13 18.47
CA ASP A 112 -1.34 -13.81 19.08
C ASP A 112 0.13 -13.35 19.17
N ARG A 113 1.05 -14.28 19.44
CA ARG A 113 2.50 -14.03 19.37
C ARG A 113 2.92 -13.54 17.98
N TYR A 114 2.58 -14.30 16.93
CA TYR A 114 2.91 -13.90 15.55
C TYR A 114 2.32 -12.54 15.17
N LEU A 115 1.07 -12.28 15.55
CA LEU A 115 0.38 -11.02 15.22
C LEU A 115 0.98 -9.81 15.98
N THR A 116 1.52 -10.04 17.17
CA THR A 116 2.20 -9.03 17.98
C THR A 116 3.59 -8.70 17.44
N GLU A 117 4.35 -9.71 17.03
CA GLU A 117 5.69 -9.55 16.43
C GLU A 117 5.63 -8.97 15.01
N HIS A 118 4.51 -9.16 14.30
CA HIS A 118 4.35 -8.72 12.91
C HIS A 118 3.08 -7.87 12.69
N PRO A 119 2.99 -6.69 13.32
CA PRO A 119 1.78 -5.85 13.30
C PRO A 119 1.40 -5.39 11.88
N THR A 120 2.37 -5.20 10.99
CA THR A 120 2.14 -4.81 9.59
C THR A 120 1.53 -5.93 8.73
N ARG A 121 1.67 -7.20 9.17
CA ARG A 121 1.13 -8.38 8.47
C ARG A 121 -0.22 -8.82 9.02
N HIS A 122 -0.71 -8.16 10.06
CA HIS A 122 -1.89 -8.58 10.83
C HIS A 122 -3.14 -8.74 9.95
N ARG A 123 -3.42 -7.77 9.07
CA ARG A 123 -4.64 -7.81 8.23
C ARG A 123 -4.65 -9.01 7.28
N GLY A 124 -3.52 -9.27 6.59
CA GLY A 124 -3.42 -10.37 5.63
C GLY A 124 -3.42 -11.73 6.32
N THR A 125 -2.66 -11.87 7.40
CA THR A 125 -2.62 -13.11 8.20
C THR A 125 -4.00 -13.47 8.75
N ARG A 126 -4.74 -12.50 9.28
CA ARG A 126 -6.12 -12.69 9.73
C ARG A 126 -7.05 -13.18 8.62
N ALA A 127 -6.94 -12.62 7.42
CA ALA A 127 -7.76 -13.06 6.29
C ALA A 127 -7.46 -14.52 5.92
N PHE A 128 -6.19 -14.92 5.99
CA PHE A 128 -5.75 -16.29 5.80
C PHE A 128 -6.27 -17.23 6.90
N ILE A 129 -6.11 -16.89 8.18
CA ILE A 129 -6.60 -17.72 9.31
C ILE A 129 -8.11 -17.92 9.23
N ARG A 130 -8.89 -16.88 8.92
CA ARG A 130 -10.34 -17.02 8.73
C ARG A 130 -10.71 -17.98 7.62
N TRP A 131 -9.97 -17.92 6.51
CA TRP A 131 -10.14 -18.87 5.44
C TRP A 131 -9.76 -20.29 5.88
N ALA A 132 -8.64 -20.46 6.58
CA ALA A 132 -8.19 -21.74 7.11
C ALA A 132 -9.22 -22.37 8.07
N ILE A 133 -9.81 -21.58 8.97
CA ILE A 133 -10.91 -22.01 9.87
C ILE A 133 -12.13 -22.47 9.05
N THR A 134 -12.55 -21.67 8.07
CA THR A 134 -13.70 -21.99 7.21
C THR A 134 -13.49 -23.30 6.43
N HIS A 135 -12.25 -23.58 6.06
CA HIS A 135 -11.85 -24.79 5.34
C HIS A 135 -11.35 -25.92 6.26
N ARG A 136 -11.49 -25.79 7.59
CA ARG A 136 -11.12 -26.79 8.61
C ARG A 136 -9.65 -27.22 8.55
N LEU A 137 -8.75 -26.28 8.27
CA LEU A 137 -7.30 -26.49 8.25
C LEU A 137 -6.63 -26.18 9.61
N THR A 138 -7.38 -25.62 10.55
CA THR A 138 -6.93 -25.21 11.89
C THR A 138 -8.13 -25.28 12.85
N ASP A 139 -7.90 -25.18 14.15
CA ASP A 139 -8.98 -25.14 15.15
C ASP A 139 -9.99 -24.01 14.85
N LYS A 140 -11.27 -24.36 14.86
CA LYS A 140 -12.41 -23.45 14.67
C LYS A 140 -12.54 -22.41 15.78
N ASN A 141 -11.94 -22.65 16.94
CA ASN A 141 -11.99 -21.77 18.11
C ASN A 141 -10.95 -20.64 18.05
N LEU A 142 -10.00 -20.68 17.09
CA LEU A 142 -9.05 -19.60 16.91
C LEU A 142 -9.75 -18.29 16.56
N THR A 143 -9.34 -17.23 17.23
CA THR A 143 -9.86 -15.89 17.04
C THR A 143 -8.79 -14.99 16.44
N ALA A 144 -8.90 -14.73 15.14
CA ALA A 144 -8.14 -13.68 14.49
C ALA A 144 -8.86 -12.33 14.66
N ALA A 145 -8.67 -11.69 15.83
CA ALA A 145 -9.26 -10.40 16.17
C ALA A 145 -8.82 -9.30 15.18
N ALA A 146 -9.61 -8.23 15.04
CA ALA A 146 -9.11 -7.07 14.28
C ALA A 146 -7.91 -6.46 15.03
N PRO A 147 -6.87 -5.98 14.32
CA PRO A 147 -5.81 -5.24 14.98
C PRO A 147 -6.43 -4.09 15.76
N ARG A 148 -6.22 -4.05 17.08
CA ARG A 148 -6.41 -2.82 17.84
C ARG A 148 -5.19 -1.98 17.54
N TRP A 149 -5.29 -1.09 16.55
CA TRP A 149 -4.30 -0.02 16.48
C TRP A 149 -4.49 0.79 17.75
N PRO A 150 -3.46 0.87 18.63
CA PRO A 150 -3.56 1.79 19.74
C PRO A 150 -3.85 3.16 19.16
N PHE A 151 -4.69 3.93 19.84
CA PHE A 151 -4.75 5.37 19.56
C PHE A 151 -3.30 5.88 19.57
N PRO A 152 -2.91 6.81 18.68
CA PRO A 152 -1.59 7.43 18.77
C PRO A 152 -1.39 7.87 20.22
N ILE A 153 -0.43 7.26 20.92
CA ILE A 153 -0.20 7.55 22.35
C ILE A 153 0.77 8.72 22.46
N ASP A 154 1.68 8.83 21.49
CA ASP A 154 2.65 9.92 21.39
C ASP A 154 2.13 10.95 20.39
N PHE A 155 1.53 12.01 20.93
CA PHE A 155 1.36 13.26 20.21
C PHE A 155 2.54 14.15 20.51
N LEU A 156 3.02 14.88 19.50
CA LEU A 156 3.87 16.03 19.77
C LEU A 156 3.07 17.02 20.61
N ASP A 157 3.69 17.56 21.65
CA ASP A 157 3.08 18.68 22.35
C ASP A 157 3.13 19.96 21.50
N THR A 158 2.42 21.00 21.93
CA THR A 158 2.35 22.27 21.18
C THR A 158 3.72 22.89 20.98
N ASP A 159 4.61 22.79 21.97
CA ASP A 159 5.95 23.40 21.93
C ASP A 159 6.84 22.67 20.93
N GLU A 160 6.74 21.33 20.85
CA GLU A 160 7.42 20.51 19.87
C GLU A 160 6.91 20.78 18.45
N VAL A 161 5.59 20.93 18.26
CA VAL A 161 5.01 21.31 16.97
C VAL A 161 5.50 22.68 16.52
N ASP A 162 5.50 23.66 17.42
CA ASP A 162 5.96 25.03 17.14
C ASP A 162 7.46 25.08 16.86
N ALA A 163 8.27 24.32 17.60
CA ALA A 163 9.70 24.19 17.36
C ALA A 163 10.00 23.55 16.00
N GLN A 164 9.29 22.48 15.62
CA GLN A 164 9.44 21.82 14.32
C GLN A 164 9.00 22.73 13.17
N LEU A 165 7.87 23.43 13.29
CA LEU A 165 7.41 24.39 12.30
C LEU A 165 8.41 25.54 12.15
N SER A 166 8.89 26.10 13.26
CA SER A 166 9.92 27.15 13.27
C SER A 166 11.19 26.67 12.56
N ARG A 167 11.65 25.45 12.84
CA ARG A 167 12.80 24.85 12.16
C ARG A 167 12.54 24.71 10.66
N CYS A 168 11.39 24.21 10.23
CA CYS A 168 11.05 24.10 8.81
C CYS A 168 11.07 25.47 8.11
N LEU A 169 10.55 26.51 8.76
CA LEU A 169 10.50 27.86 8.18
C LEU A 169 11.86 28.57 8.18
N ASN A 170 12.74 28.30 9.15
CA ASN A 170 13.93 29.14 9.41
C ASN A 170 15.29 28.45 9.23
N ASP A 171 15.39 27.12 9.40
CA ASP A 171 16.67 26.40 9.38
C ASP A 171 17.14 26.15 7.94
N THR A 172 18.01 27.03 7.43
CA THR A 172 18.59 26.91 6.08
C THR A 172 19.63 25.78 5.95
N GLY A 173 20.01 25.13 7.06
CA GLY A 173 20.82 23.91 7.02
C GLY A 173 20.02 22.68 6.56
N LEU A 174 18.68 22.74 6.60
CA LEU A 174 17.82 21.70 6.06
C LEU A 174 17.62 21.85 4.54
N PRO A 175 17.55 20.74 3.78
CA PRO A 175 17.19 20.79 2.36
C PRO A 175 15.85 21.50 2.15
N ARG A 176 15.77 22.33 1.10
CA ARG A 176 14.61 23.14 0.76
C ARG A 176 13.33 22.31 0.68
N GLU A 177 13.41 21.11 0.11
CA GLU A 177 12.27 20.21 -0.06
C GLU A 177 11.74 19.69 1.28
N ILE A 178 12.64 19.41 2.22
CA ILE A 178 12.29 18.96 3.58
C ILE A 178 11.61 20.08 4.36
N ARG A 179 12.14 21.30 4.24
CA ARG A 179 11.56 22.51 4.85
C ARG A 179 10.14 22.78 4.34
N ILE A 180 9.95 22.74 3.02
CA ILE A 180 8.63 22.93 2.39
C ILE A 180 7.68 21.81 2.84
N ALA A 181 8.11 20.54 2.76
CA ALA A 181 7.26 19.41 3.13
C ALA A 181 6.84 19.45 4.60
N GLY A 182 7.78 19.74 5.51
CA GLY A 182 7.49 19.88 6.93
C GLY A 182 6.53 21.04 7.22
N ALA A 183 6.80 22.22 6.64
CA ALA A 183 5.92 23.38 6.81
C ALA A 183 4.50 23.13 6.28
N LEU A 184 4.35 22.47 5.11
CA LEU A 184 3.04 22.11 4.57
C LEU A 184 2.31 21.10 5.46
N SER A 185 3.04 20.13 6.02
CA SER A 185 2.48 19.15 6.95
C SER A 185 1.98 19.81 8.24
N HIS A 186 2.74 20.74 8.82
CA HIS A 186 2.37 21.41 10.08
C HIS A 186 1.28 22.47 9.89
N LEU A 187 1.34 23.28 8.83
CA LEU A 187 0.40 24.40 8.63
C LEU A 187 -0.94 23.98 8.05
N TYR A 188 -0.95 22.98 7.16
CA TYR A 188 -2.16 22.58 6.41
C TYR A 188 -2.59 21.14 6.69
N ALA A 189 -1.95 20.46 7.66
CA ALA A 189 -2.17 19.05 7.96
C ALA A 189 -2.07 18.16 6.70
N LEU A 190 -1.24 18.56 5.73
CA LEU A 190 -1.18 17.88 4.44
C LEU A 190 -0.37 16.59 4.59
N PRO A 191 -0.95 15.40 4.33
CA PRO A 191 -0.22 14.15 4.48
C PRO A 191 0.94 14.08 3.47
N LEU A 192 2.07 13.49 3.88
CA LEU A 192 3.26 13.33 3.03
C LEU A 192 2.94 12.68 1.69
N THR A 193 2.01 11.73 1.65
CA THR A 193 1.55 11.07 0.42
C THR A 193 0.92 12.03 -0.60
N ARG A 194 0.38 13.17 -0.17
CA ARG A 194 -0.09 14.24 -1.04
C ARG A 194 1.04 15.20 -1.38
N ILE A 195 1.87 15.57 -0.41
CA ILE A 195 3.01 16.48 -0.63
C ILE A 195 3.93 15.94 -1.73
N VAL A 196 4.30 14.65 -1.70
CA VAL A 196 5.19 14.05 -2.71
C VAL A 196 4.59 13.98 -4.12
N THR A 197 3.28 14.23 -4.25
CA THR A 197 2.58 14.28 -5.55
C THR A 197 2.34 15.70 -6.04
N LEU A 198 2.69 16.72 -5.25
CA LEU A 198 2.56 18.12 -5.66
C LEU A 198 3.56 18.42 -6.78
N THR A 199 3.08 19.21 -7.74
CA THR A 199 3.84 19.66 -8.90
C THR A 199 3.94 21.17 -8.89
N ALA A 200 5.00 21.73 -9.51
CA ALA A 200 5.29 23.16 -9.43
C ALA A 200 4.19 24.05 -10.05
N ASP A 201 3.39 23.53 -11.00
CA ASP A 201 2.22 24.21 -11.57
C ASP A 201 1.09 24.46 -10.56
N ARG A 202 1.13 23.82 -9.39
CA ARG A 202 0.18 24.07 -8.31
C ARG A 202 0.50 25.33 -7.51
N TYR A 203 1.68 25.90 -7.67
CA TYR A 203 2.09 27.14 -7.06
C TYR A 203 1.90 28.30 -8.05
N THR A 204 1.23 29.35 -7.59
CA THR A 204 0.98 30.57 -8.37
C THR A 204 1.27 31.78 -7.51
N GLN A 205 1.89 32.79 -8.10
CA GLN A 205 2.10 34.07 -7.44
C GLN A 205 1.16 35.10 -8.05
N GLU A 206 0.36 35.76 -7.23
CA GLU A 206 -0.56 36.81 -7.67
C GLU A 206 0.18 38.15 -7.87
N ALA A 207 -0.49 39.10 -8.54
CA ALA A 207 0.07 40.41 -8.87
C ALA A 207 0.38 41.28 -7.64
N ASP A 208 -0.23 40.97 -6.50
CA ASP A 208 0.03 41.58 -5.20
C ASP A 208 1.28 41.00 -4.48
N GLY A 209 1.94 40.03 -5.12
CA GLY A 209 3.15 39.37 -4.62
C GLY A 209 2.88 38.19 -3.70
N GLN A 210 1.63 37.84 -3.41
CA GLN A 210 1.28 36.71 -2.55
C GLN A 210 1.35 35.37 -3.31
N GLY A 211 2.02 34.38 -2.73
CA GLY A 211 2.02 33.02 -3.22
C GLY A 211 0.81 32.21 -2.74
N TYR A 212 0.20 31.49 -3.68
CA TYR A 212 -0.88 30.53 -3.44
C TYR A 212 -0.44 29.13 -3.85
N LEU A 213 -0.85 28.14 -3.07
CA LEU A 213 -0.71 26.73 -3.41
C LEU A 213 -2.10 26.11 -3.58
N THR A 214 -2.36 25.54 -4.76
CA THR A 214 -3.62 24.85 -5.05
C THR A 214 -3.61 23.45 -4.46
N LEU A 215 -4.33 23.27 -3.34
CA LEU A 215 -4.54 21.99 -2.68
C LEU A 215 -5.84 21.38 -3.19
N GLU A 216 -5.72 20.25 -3.91
CA GLU A 216 -6.80 19.63 -4.69
C GLU A 216 -7.42 20.60 -5.72
N HIS A 217 -8.44 21.36 -5.32
CA HIS A 217 -9.14 22.34 -6.14
C HIS A 217 -9.23 23.72 -5.47
N ASN A 218 -8.62 23.89 -4.29
CA ASN A 218 -8.73 25.11 -3.50
C ASN A 218 -7.37 25.82 -3.44
N PRO A 219 -7.26 27.06 -3.94
CA PRO A 219 -6.07 27.87 -3.72
C PRO A 219 -5.99 28.27 -2.24
N VAL A 220 -4.82 28.08 -1.63
CA VAL A 220 -4.56 28.45 -0.24
C VAL A 220 -3.37 29.39 -0.19
N LEU A 221 -3.55 30.51 0.52
CA LEU A 221 -2.50 31.49 0.73
C LEU A 221 -1.33 30.89 1.52
N LEU A 222 -0.11 31.07 1.03
CA LEU A 222 1.11 30.64 1.71
C LEU A 222 1.62 31.75 2.65
N PRO A 223 2.01 31.42 3.90
CA PRO A 223 2.70 32.36 4.76
C PRO A 223 3.99 32.86 4.10
N PRO A 224 4.39 34.14 4.31
CA PRO A 224 5.49 34.77 3.56
C PRO A 224 6.84 34.03 3.62
N LYS A 225 7.11 33.27 4.69
CA LYS A 225 8.34 32.45 4.79
C LYS A 225 8.27 31.18 3.95
N LEU A 226 7.11 30.54 3.91
CA LEU A 226 6.89 29.34 3.10
C LEU A 226 6.77 29.72 1.61
N ASP A 227 6.10 30.83 1.31
CA ASP A 227 6.01 31.38 -0.04
C ASP A 227 7.40 31.61 -0.65
N ARG A 228 8.28 32.34 0.05
CA ARG A 228 9.68 32.52 -0.38
C ARG A 228 10.44 31.22 -0.56
N ALA A 229 10.15 30.21 0.27
CA ALA A 229 10.77 28.90 0.10
C ALA A 229 10.23 28.18 -1.15
N CYS A 230 8.97 28.38 -1.55
CA CYS A 230 8.35 27.79 -2.75
C CYS A 230 8.70 28.53 -4.04
N GLY A 231 8.84 29.85 -3.98
CA GLY A 231 9.31 30.69 -5.08
C GLY A 231 10.67 30.22 -5.62
N ARG A 232 10.88 30.43 -6.91
CA ARG A 232 12.19 30.24 -7.55
C ARG A 232 13.06 31.47 -7.27
N GLU A 233 14.29 31.23 -6.84
CA GLU A 233 15.39 32.16 -7.13
C GLU A 233 15.70 32.14 -8.63
#